data_AF-A0A950EZZ7-F1
#
_entry.id   AF-A0A950EZZ7-F1
#
_cell.length_a   1.000
_cell.length_b   1.000
_cell.length_c   1.000
_cell.angle_alpha   90.00
_cell.angle_beta   90.00
_cell.angle_gamma   90.00
#
_symmetry.space_group_name_H-M   'P 1'
#
loop_
_entity.id
_entity.type
_entity.pdbx_description
1 polymer ?
#
loop_
_entity_poly.entity_id
_entity_poly.type
_entity_poly.pdbx_seq_one_letter_code
_entity_poly.pdbx_strand_id
1 'polypeptide(L)'
;PTDRLIAEWEIDSLPQPGETPSPDAKARLPCLIRTGRNPEGRLVPLGVQTSANAPRVLLEVPPRIADLRRDQPEAAEAWRLAVRQAFQASFAAGYHAVGLVRDESSGERRCYYELDRPEGRG
;
A
#
# COMPACT_ATOMS: atom_id res chain seq x y z
N PRO A 1 -8.93 -19.37 6.23
CA PRO A 1 -9.19 -17.99 6.69
C PRO A 1 -9.10 -16.98 5.55
N THR A 2 -10.25 -16.39 5.16
CA THR A 2 -10.35 -15.40 4.07
C THR A 2 -10.34 -13.99 4.68
N ASP A 3 -9.30 -13.20 4.41
CA ASP A 3 -9.33 -11.76 4.70
C ASP A 3 -10.34 -11.11 3.76
N ARG A 4 -11.46 -10.62 4.32
CA ARG A 4 -12.49 -9.88 3.60
C ARG A 4 -12.32 -8.40 3.90
N LEU A 5 -12.05 -7.60 2.87
CA LEU A 5 -12.08 -6.15 2.92
C LEU A 5 -13.40 -5.70 2.29
N ILE A 6 -14.19 -4.90 3.00
CA ILE A 6 -15.40 -4.27 2.44
C ILE A 6 -14.97 -2.88 1.99
N ALA A 7 -15.10 -2.61 0.69
CA ALA A 7 -14.90 -1.28 0.12
C ALA A 7 -16.28 -0.70 -0.21
N GLU A 8 -16.53 0.51 0.27
CA GLU A 8 -17.70 1.30 -0.11
C GLU A 8 -17.23 2.37 -1.10
N TRP A 9 -17.94 2.50 -2.22
CA TRP A 9 -17.63 3.47 -3.28
C TRP A 9 -18.88 4.28 -3.56
N GLU A 10 -18.79 5.60 -3.42
CA GLU A 10 -19.84 6.48 -3.92
C GLU A 10 -19.81 6.53 -5.45
N ILE A 11 -20.99 6.34 -6.08
CA ILE A 11 -21.16 6.30 -7.53
C ILE A 11 -21.68 7.65 -8.08
N ASP A 12 -22.30 8.48 -7.23
CA ASP A 12 -22.92 9.75 -7.62
C ASP A 12 -21.93 10.91 -7.78
N SER A 13 -20.77 10.81 -7.14
CA SER A 13 -19.70 11.77 -7.29
C SER A 13 -18.79 11.33 -8.43
N LEU A 14 -18.86 11.98 -9.60
CA LEU A 14 -17.82 11.84 -10.63
C LEU A 14 -16.48 12.13 -9.93
N PRO A 15 -15.59 11.15 -9.77
CA PRO A 15 -14.31 11.42 -9.14
C PRO A 15 -13.61 12.44 -10.04
N GLN A 16 -13.41 13.65 -9.53
CA GLN A 16 -12.44 14.54 -10.14
C GLN A 16 -11.14 13.75 -10.15
N PRO A 17 -10.47 13.58 -11.30
CA PRO A 17 -9.16 12.97 -11.33
C PRO A 17 -8.28 13.74 -10.36
N GLY A 18 -8.05 13.18 -9.17
CA GLY A 18 -7.13 13.77 -8.21
C GLY A 18 -5.79 13.86 -8.93
N GLU A 19 -5.13 15.01 -8.81
CA GLU A 19 -3.86 15.26 -9.48
C GLU A 19 -2.91 14.11 -9.11
N THR A 20 -2.66 13.24 -10.11
CA THR A 20 -1.87 12.05 -9.89
C THR A 20 -0.43 12.55 -9.73
N PRO A 21 0.21 12.30 -8.59
CA PRO A 21 1.53 12.86 -8.36
C PRO A 21 2.47 12.28 -9.42
N SER A 22 3.34 13.15 -9.96
CA SER A 22 4.41 12.73 -10.86
C SER A 22 5.19 11.57 -10.24
N PRO A 23 5.73 10.62 -11.03
CA PRO A 23 6.56 9.51 -10.53
C PRO A 23 7.66 9.98 -9.55
N ASP A 24 8.30 11.12 -9.81
CA ASP A 24 9.30 11.72 -8.91
C ASP A 24 8.73 12.18 -7.56
N ALA A 25 7.50 12.69 -7.56
CA ALA A 25 6.81 13.09 -6.33
C ALA A 25 6.41 11.85 -5.52
N LYS A 26 6.02 10.76 -6.18
CA LYS A 26 5.69 9.47 -5.54
C LYS A 26 6.91 8.84 -4.86
N ALA A 27 8.09 8.93 -5.47
CA ALA A 27 9.32 8.43 -4.87
C ALA A 27 9.68 9.12 -3.53
N ARG A 28 9.14 10.31 -3.27
CA ARG A 28 9.36 11.08 -2.04
C ARG A 28 8.27 10.87 -0.99
N LEU A 29 7.18 10.17 -1.32
CA LEU A 29 6.10 9.91 -0.38
C LEU A 29 6.53 8.85 0.66
N PRO A 30 6.11 9.01 1.93
CA PRO A 30 6.41 8.02 2.95
C PRO A 30 5.68 6.70 2.65
N CYS A 31 6.41 5.58 2.74
CA CYS A 31 5.85 4.25 2.62
C CYS A 31 5.47 3.68 4.00
N LEU A 32 4.22 3.25 4.14
CA LEU A 32 3.67 2.68 5.37
C LEU A 32 4.19 1.28 5.67
N ILE A 33 4.69 0.54 4.68
CA ILE A 33 5.26 -0.79 4.89
C ILE A 33 6.75 -0.70 4.58
N ARG A 34 7.57 -0.95 5.60
CA ARG A 34 9.01 -1.07 5.40
C ARG A 34 9.29 -2.46 4.86
N THR A 35 9.88 -2.56 3.69
CA THR A 35 10.26 -3.83 3.07
C THR A 35 11.74 -4.12 3.20
N GLY A 36 12.09 -5.40 3.16
CA GLY A 36 13.46 -5.91 3.14
C GLY A 36 13.55 -7.18 2.32
N ARG A 37 14.75 -7.76 2.25
CA ARG A 37 14.94 -9.09 1.67
C ARG A 37 15.19 -10.12 2.77
N ASN A 38 14.59 -11.28 2.63
CA ASN A 38 14.95 -12.44 3.45
C ASN A 38 16.23 -13.12 2.89
N PRO A 39 16.77 -14.14 3.57
CA PRO A 39 17.96 -14.86 3.11
C PRO A 39 17.82 -15.51 1.72
N GLU A 40 16.60 -15.79 1.27
CA GLU A 40 16.32 -16.32 -0.08
C GLU A 40 16.10 -15.22 -1.14
N GLY A 41 16.40 -13.97 -0.79
CA GLY A 41 16.30 -12.81 -1.67
C GLY A 41 14.87 -12.34 -1.98
N ARG A 42 13.85 -12.91 -1.33
CA ARG A 42 12.45 -12.52 -1.51
C ARG A 42 12.13 -11.26 -0.71
N LEU A 43 11.26 -10.44 -1.29
CA LEU A 43 10.77 -9.23 -0.65
C LEU A 43 9.82 -9.61 0.50
N VAL A 44 10.13 -9.16 1.71
CA VAL A 44 9.34 -9.40 2.92
C VAL A 44 9.05 -8.09 3.64
N PRO A 45 7.88 -7.95 4.29
CA PRO A 45 7.60 -6.80 5.12
C PRO A 45 8.38 -6.92 6.44
N LEU A 46 9.12 -5.87 6.79
CA LEU A 46 9.86 -5.76 8.05
C LEU A 46 9.05 -5.07 9.16
N GLY A 47 7.99 -4.34 8.79
CA GLY A 47 7.12 -3.66 9.74
C GLY A 47 6.20 -2.63 9.10
N VAL A 48 5.15 -2.26 9.83
CA VAL A 48 4.17 -1.24 9.44
C VAL A 48 4.43 0.04 10.22
N GLN A 49 4.50 1.15 9.50
CA GLN A 49 4.57 2.51 10.03
C GLN A 49 3.16 3.08 10.04
N THR A 50 2.58 3.24 11.22
CA THR A 50 1.19 3.71 11.40
C THR A 50 1.07 5.22 11.59
N SER A 51 2.20 5.93 11.79
CA SER A 51 2.24 7.35 12.15
C SER A 51 2.78 8.25 11.03
N ALA A 52 2.37 8.02 9.78
CA ALA A 52 2.70 8.95 8.71
C ALA A 52 1.79 10.18 8.85
N ASN A 53 2.38 11.35 9.12
CA ASN A 53 1.62 12.62 9.23
C ASN A 53 1.64 13.41 7.91
N ALA A 54 1.64 12.69 6.78
CA ALA A 54 1.68 13.27 5.45
C ALA A 54 0.29 13.18 4.79
N PRO A 55 -0.12 14.18 4.00
CA PRO A 55 -1.43 14.16 3.33
C PRO A 55 -1.56 12.98 2.36
N ARG A 56 -0.43 12.54 1.77
CA ARG A 56 -0.35 11.34 0.93
C ARG A 56 0.71 10.38 1.42
N VAL A 57 0.38 9.10 1.38
CA VAL A 57 1.25 8.01 1.80
C VAL A 57 1.14 6.86 0.80
N LEU A 58 2.20 6.05 0.71
CA LEU A 58 2.22 4.85 -0.12
C LEU A 58 2.14 3.60 0.76
N LEU A 59 1.44 2.58 0.31
CA LEU A 59 1.39 1.27 0.96
C LEU A 59 1.90 0.24 -0.03
N GLU A 60 3.12 -0.26 0.19
CA GLU A 60 3.74 -1.27 -0.67
C GLU A 60 3.02 -2.62 -0.53
N VAL A 61 2.80 -3.29 -1.66
CA VAL A 61 2.19 -4.62 -1.73
C VAL A 61 3.02 -5.55 -2.60
N PRO A 62 3.04 -6.86 -2.31
CA PRO A 62 3.86 -7.78 -3.07
C PRO A 62 3.32 -7.90 -4.49
N PRO A 63 4.17 -7.75 -5.52
CA PRO A 63 3.74 -7.79 -6.93
C PRO A 63 3.17 -9.16 -7.33
N ARG A 64 3.60 -10.23 -6.64
CA ARG A 64 3.28 -11.62 -6.93
C ARG A 64 3.02 -12.40 -5.65
N ILE A 65 1.93 -12.08 -4.96
CA ILE A 65 1.54 -12.81 -3.74
C ILE A 65 1.28 -14.30 -3.99
N ALA A 66 0.84 -14.68 -5.20
CA ALA A 66 0.58 -16.08 -5.56
C ALA A 66 1.87 -16.92 -5.59
N ASP A 67 2.95 -16.33 -6.12
CA ASP A 67 4.27 -16.97 -6.17
C ASP A 67 4.85 -17.09 -4.75
N LEU A 68 4.75 -16.01 -3.95
CA LEU A 68 5.14 -16.05 -2.54
C LEU A 68 4.37 -17.11 -1.75
N ARG A 69 3.05 -17.25 -1.95
CA ARG A 69 2.26 -18.26 -1.23
C ARG A 69 2.68 -19.70 -1.55
N ARG A 70 3.15 -19.95 -2.77
CA ARG A 70 3.58 -21.28 -3.21
C ARG A 70 4.97 -21.61 -2.69
N ASP A 71 5.89 -20.65 -2.80
CA ASP A 71 7.29 -20.88 -2.50
C ASP A 71 7.61 -20.66 -1.02
N GLN A 72 6.94 -19.69 -0.37
CA GLN A 72 7.22 -19.20 0.98
C GLN A 72 5.94 -18.76 1.71
N PRO A 73 5.15 -19.72 2.23
CA PRO A 73 3.88 -19.43 2.86
C PRO A 73 3.99 -18.46 4.05
N GLU A 74 5.09 -18.53 4.82
CA GLU A 74 5.35 -17.61 5.94
C GLU A 74 5.52 -16.17 5.48
N ALA A 75 6.30 -15.94 4.41
CA ALA A 75 6.48 -14.61 3.83
C ALA A 75 5.15 -14.05 3.28
N ALA A 76 4.33 -14.91 2.68
CA ALA A 76 3.01 -14.52 2.21
C ALA A 76 2.06 -14.16 3.35
N GLU A 77 2.11 -14.88 4.47
CA GLU A 77 1.33 -14.56 5.66
C GLU A 77 1.80 -13.25 6.31
N ALA A 78 3.10 -13.03 6.43
CA ALA A 78 3.67 -11.78 6.91
C ALA A 78 3.19 -10.59 6.06
N TRP A 79 3.19 -10.75 4.73
CA TRP A 79 2.63 -9.76 3.80
C TRP A 79 1.15 -9.51 4.04
N ARG A 80 0.35 -10.56 4.20
CA ARG A 80 -1.08 -10.42 4.45
C ARG A 80 -1.35 -9.65 5.75
N LEU A 81 -0.62 -9.96 6.81
CA LEU A 81 -0.75 -9.28 8.10
C LEU A 81 -0.31 -7.82 8.02
N ALA A 82 0.82 -7.54 7.38
CA ALA A 82 1.34 -6.19 7.24
C ALA A 82 0.41 -5.29 6.41
N VAL A 83 -0.08 -5.78 5.26
CA VAL A 83 -1.02 -5.05 4.42
C VAL A 83 -2.32 -4.76 5.16
N ARG A 84 -2.85 -5.76 5.87
CA ARG A 84 -4.04 -5.58 6.70
C ARG A 84 -3.84 -4.51 7.78
N GLN A 85 -2.77 -4.62 8.56
CA GLN A 85 -2.46 -3.66 9.62
C GLN A 85 -2.29 -2.24 9.06
N ALA A 86 -1.58 -2.10 7.93
CA ALA A 86 -1.37 -0.82 7.28
C ALA A 86 -2.69 -0.20 6.79
N PHE A 87 -3.56 -0.97 6.12
CA PHE A 87 -4.87 -0.47 5.71
C PHE A 87 -5.75 -0.10 6.90
N GLN A 88 -5.82 -0.95 7.93
CA GLN A 88 -6.63 -0.67 9.12
C GLN A 88 -6.17 0.61 9.83
N ALA A 89 -4.86 0.79 10.00
CA ALA A 89 -4.31 2.01 10.60
C ALA A 89 -4.58 3.24 9.74
N SER A 90 -4.44 3.11 8.41
CA SER A 90 -4.69 4.21 7.46
C SER A 90 -6.15 4.64 7.48
N PHE A 91 -7.08 3.69 7.40
CA PHE A 91 -8.52 3.97 7.43
C PHE A 91 -8.94 4.56 8.78
N ALA A 92 -8.39 4.06 9.90
CA ALA A 92 -8.62 4.65 11.22
C ALA A 92 -8.10 6.09 11.33
N ALA A 93 -7.05 6.43 10.57
CA ALA A 93 -6.49 7.78 10.48
C ALA A 93 -7.15 8.68 9.41
N GLY A 94 -8.20 8.19 8.73
CA GLY A 94 -8.97 8.95 7.73
C GLY A 94 -8.39 8.97 6.32
N TYR A 95 -7.41 8.11 6.02
CA TYR A 95 -6.92 7.93 4.66
C TYR A 95 -7.92 7.15 3.80
N HIS A 96 -7.94 7.43 2.50
CA HIS A 96 -8.71 6.71 1.49
C HIS A 96 -7.75 6.19 0.42
N ALA A 97 -7.99 4.97 -0.06
CA ALA A 97 -7.20 4.41 -1.16
C ALA A 97 -7.66 5.04 -2.49
N VAL A 98 -6.82 5.89 -3.06
CA VAL A 98 -7.15 6.68 -4.26
C VAL A 98 -6.54 6.12 -5.54
N GLY A 99 -5.59 5.19 -5.45
CA GLY A 99 -4.99 4.59 -6.63
C GLY A 99 -4.05 3.41 -6.36
N LEU A 100 -3.67 2.73 -7.43
CA LEU A 100 -2.62 1.71 -7.44
C LEU A 100 -1.54 2.10 -8.43
N VAL A 101 -0.30 2.18 -7.94
CA VAL A 101 0.90 2.48 -8.71
C VAL A 101 1.69 1.21 -8.88
N ARG A 102 2.17 0.97 -10.11
CA ARG A 102 3.10 -0.10 -10.43
C ARG A 102 4.38 0.55 -10.93
N ASP A 103 5.47 0.34 -10.20
CA ASP A 103 6.79 0.77 -10.59
C ASP A 103 7.57 -0.42 -11.15
N GLU A 104 8.08 -0.27 -12.37
CA GLU A 104 8.96 -1.24 -13.03
C GLU A 104 10.31 -0.58 -13.40
N SER A 105 10.52 0.69 -13.02
CA SER A 105 11.68 1.50 -13.42
C SER A 105 13.00 1.00 -12.83
N SER A 106 12.95 0.35 -11.67
CA SER A 106 14.12 -0.16 -10.95
C SER A 106 14.55 -1.58 -11.36
N GLY A 107 13.91 -2.17 -12.39
CA GLY A 107 14.14 -3.56 -12.80
C GLY A 107 13.48 -4.61 -11.88
N GLU A 108 12.92 -4.19 -10.76
CA GLU A 108 12.09 -5.00 -9.86
C GLU A 108 10.66 -4.45 -9.87
N ARG A 109 9.68 -5.30 -10.16
CA ARG A 109 8.27 -4.87 -10.20
C ARG A 109 7.78 -4.61 -8.78
N ARG A 110 7.48 -3.36 -8.44
CA ARG A 110 6.92 -2.96 -7.16
C ARG A 110 5.53 -2.39 -7.33
N CYS A 111 4.66 -2.69 -6.38
CA CYS A 111 3.27 -2.24 -6.40
C CYS A 111 3.01 -1.43 -5.13
N TYR A 112 2.32 -0.30 -5.26
CA TYR A 112 2.00 0.58 -4.14
C TYR A 112 0.55 1.05 -4.25
N TYR A 113 -0.21 0.98 -3.17
CA TYR A 113 -1.46 1.72 -3.06
C TYR A 113 -1.17 3.16 -2.64
N GLU A 114 -1.75 4.11 -3.37
CA GLU A 114 -1.76 5.52 -2.99
C GLU A 114 -2.93 5.77 -2.04
N LEU A 115 -2.61 6.30 -0.87
CA LEU A 115 -3.55 6.65 0.17
C LEU A 115 -3.51 8.16 0.38
N ASP A 116 -4.67 8.80 0.27
CA ASP A 116 -4.84 10.23 0.47
C ASP A 116 -5.73 10.47 1.70
N ARG A 117 -5.27 11.33 2.61
CA ARG A 117 -6.10 11.81 3.70
C ARG A 117 -6.64 13.17 3.26
N PRO A 118 -7.91 13.28 2.86
CA PRO A 118 -8.49 14.58 2.60
C PRO A 118 -8.37 15.38 3.89
N GLU A 119 -7.62 16.49 3.84
CA GLU A 119 -7.60 17.41 4.96
C GLU A 119 -9.06 17.83 5.19
N GLY A 120 -9.59 17.50 6.37
CA GLY A 120 -10.93 17.87 6.74
C GLY A 120 -11.08 19.36 6.46
N ARG A 121 -11.99 19.69 5.54
CA ARG A 121 -12.46 21.06 5.35
C ARG A 121 -12.94 21.52 6.73
N GLY A 122 -12.14 22.35 7.39
CA GLY A 122 -12.57 23.12 8.55
C GLY A 122 -13.70 24.07 8.17
#